data_AF-A0A2U1NCQ9-F1
#
_entry.id   AF-A0A2U1NCQ9-F1
#
_cell.length_a   1.000
_cell.length_b   1.000
_cell.length_c   1.000
_cell.angle_alpha   90.00
_cell.angle_beta   90.00
_cell.angle_gamma   90.00
#
_symmetry.space_group_name_H-M   'P 1'
#
loop_
_entity.id
_entity.type
_entity.pdbx_description
1 polymer ?
#
loop_
_entity_poly.entity_id
_entity_poly.type
_entity_poly.pdbx_seq_one_letter_code
_entity_poly.pdbx_strand_id
1 'polypeptide(L)'
;MALRTLSKGKTLGLFSKFNQQIRGLQTFTLPDLSYDYGALEPAISGEIMQIHHQKHHQAYITNYNKALEQLNEAIAKGDASTAVKLQSAIKFNGGGASLVPLLGIDVWEHAYYLQYKNVRPDYLKNIWKVINWKYANEVHEKECP
;
A
#
# COMPACT_ATOMS: atom_id res chain seq x y z
N MET A 1 48.47 -1.62 58.35
CA MET A 1 48.13 -3.05 58.51
C MET A 1 46.64 -3.16 58.17
N ALA A 2 46.14 -3.93 57.21
CA ALA A 2 46.61 -5.18 56.62
C ALA A 2 46.45 -5.17 55.08
N LEU A 3 46.86 -6.29 54.48
CA LEU A 3 47.32 -6.54 53.12
C LEU A 3 46.33 -6.36 51.96
N ARG A 4 46.97 -6.16 50.80
CA ARG A 4 46.50 -6.21 49.41
C ARG A 4 45.94 -7.59 49.01
N THR A 5 45.01 -7.60 48.05
CA THR A 5 44.90 -8.68 47.04
C THR A 5 44.53 -8.06 45.69
N LEU A 6 45.29 -8.43 44.67
CA LEU A 6 45.14 -8.03 43.26
C LEU A 6 44.14 -8.94 42.54
N SER A 7 43.33 -8.39 41.64
CA SER A 7 42.87 -9.11 40.44
C SER A 7 42.64 -8.13 39.29
N LYS A 8 43.27 -8.40 38.14
CA LYS A 8 43.08 -7.73 36.85
C LYS A 8 41.91 -8.40 36.12
N GLY A 9 41.03 -7.61 35.51
CA GLY A 9 40.01 -8.09 34.57
C GLY A 9 39.66 -7.01 33.54
N LYS A 10 39.61 -7.42 32.27
CA LYS A 10 39.62 -6.59 31.05
C LYS A 10 38.31 -5.81 30.81
N THR A 11 38.43 -4.72 30.07
CA THR A 11 37.38 -4.01 29.32
C THR A 11 36.45 -4.96 28.57
N LEU A 12 35.16 -4.62 28.44
CA LEU A 12 34.42 -4.67 27.16
C LEU A 12 33.05 -4.02 27.30
N GLY A 13 32.67 -3.23 26.30
CA GLY A 13 31.54 -2.32 26.31
C GLY A 13 30.18 -3.00 26.47
N LEU A 14 29.31 -2.31 27.21
CA LEU A 14 27.89 -2.58 27.24
C LEU A 14 27.26 -1.98 25.98
N PHE A 15 27.54 -2.57 24.82
CA PHE A 15 26.70 -2.37 23.65
C PHE A 15 25.36 -3.03 23.96
N SER A 16 24.37 -2.21 24.29
CA SER A 16 22.96 -2.58 24.25
C SER A 16 22.70 -3.21 22.88
N LYS A 17 22.49 -4.52 22.85
CA LYS A 17 21.93 -5.21 21.69
C LYS A 17 20.51 -4.71 21.54
N PHE A 18 20.35 -3.61 20.80
CA PHE A 18 19.10 -3.30 20.13
C PHE A 18 18.81 -4.51 19.24
N ASN A 19 17.94 -5.39 19.75
CA ASN A 19 17.40 -6.50 19.01
C ASN A 19 16.45 -5.87 17.99
N GLN A 20 17.01 -5.34 16.90
CA GLN A 20 16.25 -4.83 15.78
C GLN A 20 15.62 -6.06 15.13
N GLN A 21 14.40 -6.33 15.58
CA GLN A 21 13.58 -7.41 15.07
C GLN A 21 13.43 -7.20 13.56
N ILE A 22 14.19 -7.98 12.78
CA ILE A 22 14.11 -8.00 11.32
C ILE A 22 12.72 -8.55 11.00
N ARG A 23 11.73 -7.66 10.88
CA ARG A 23 10.51 -7.99 10.16
C ARG A 23 10.96 -8.20 8.70
N GLY A 24 10.84 -9.43 8.21
CA GLY A 24 11.15 -9.75 6.82
C GLY A 24 10.36 -8.83 5.88
N LEU A 25 10.94 -8.51 4.72
CA LEU A 25 10.28 -7.71 3.69
C LEU A 25 8.99 -8.41 3.26
N GLN A 26 7.84 -7.79 3.52
CA GLN A 26 6.56 -8.26 3.02
C GLN A 26 6.32 -7.69 1.62
N THR A 27 6.08 -8.56 0.65
CA THR A 27 5.69 -8.18 -0.71
C THR A 27 4.19 -8.42 -0.92
N PHE A 28 3.62 -7.70 -1.88
CA PHE A 28 2.20 -7.69 -2.21
C PHE A 28 1.96 -8.32 -3.58
N THR A 29 0.82 -8.98 -3.76
CA THR A 29 0.38 -9.58 -5.03
C THR A 29 -0.94 -8.96 -5.48
N LEU A 30 -1.22 -9.01 -6.79
CA LEU A 30 -2.50 -8.56 -7.34
C LEU A 30 -3.62 -9.47 -6.81
N PRO A 31 -4.60 -8.94 -6.06
CA PRO A 31 -5.73 -9.74 -5.59
C PRO A 31 -6.68 -10.03 -6.74
N ASP A 32 -7.26 -11.23 -6.78
CA ASP A 32 -8.32 -11.52 -7.74
C ASP A 32 -9.59 -10.74 -7.41
N LEU A 33 -10.34 -10.37 -8.45
CA LEU A 33 -11.67 -9.77 -8.29
C LEU A 33 -12.67 -10.84 -7.83
N SER A 34 -13.62 -10.46 -6.98
CA SER A 34 -14.70 -11.33 -6.52
C SER A 34 -15.84 -11.51 -7.53
N TYR A 35 -15.68 -10.92 -8.73
CA TYR A 35 -16.65 -10.91 -9.81
C TYR A 35 -15.95 -10.87 -11.18
N ASP A 36 -16.65 -11.31 -12.21
CA ASP A 36 -16.14 -11.30 -13.59
C ASP A 36 -15.96 -9.87 -14.13
N TYR A 37 -15.04 -9.67 -15.07
CA TYR A 37 -14.75 -8.33 -15.60
C TYR A 37 -15.98 -7.61 -16.18
N GLY A 38 -16.90 -8.33 -16.82
CA GLY A 38 -18.14 -7.76 -17.37
C GLY A 38 -19.28 -7.55 -16.36
N ALA A 39 -19.11 -7.91 -15.09
CA ALA A 39 -20.20 -7.89 -14.10
C ALA A 39 -20.74 -6.48 -13.78
N LEU A 40 -20.00 -5.43 -14.15
CA LEU A 40 -20.37 -4.04 -13.91
C LEU A 40 -21.03 -3.39 -15.14
N GLU A 41 -21.26 -4.13 -16.21
CA GLU A 41 -21.94 -3.64 -17.39
C GLU A 41 -23.42 -3.34 -17.09
N PRO A 42 -24.01 -2.27 -17.67
CA PRO A 42 -23.40 -1.36 -18.66
C PRO A 42 -22.66 -0.15 -18.04
N ALA A 43 -22.50 -0.07 -16.72
CA ALA A 43 -21.91 1.09 -16.05
C ALA A 43 -20.39 1.19 -16.26
N ILE A 44 -19.69 0.05 -16.31
CA ILE A 44 -18.26 -0.03 -16.69
C ILE A 44 -18.09 -1.26 -17.57
N SER A 45 -17.47 -1.10 -18.73
CA SER A 45 -17.21 -2.20 -19.66
C SER A 45 -16.20 -3.20 -19.11
N GLY A 46 -16.36 -4.47 -19.52
CA GLY A 46 -15.41 -5.52 -19.16
C GLY A 46 -13.97 -5.24 -19.62
N GLU A 47 -13.80 -4.56 -20.76
CA GLU A 47 -12.49 -4.16 -21.27
C GLU A 47 -11.79 -3.17 -20.33
N ILE A 48 -12.51 -2.14 -19.85
CA ILE A 48 -11.97 -1.19 -18.87
C ILE A 48 -11.57 -1.95 -17.61
N MET A 49 -12.45 -2.81 -17.10
CA MET A 49 -12.17 -3.57 -15.86
C MET A 49 -10.95 -4.47 -16.00
N GLN A 50 -10.78 -5.16 -17.14
CA GLN A 50 -9.63 -6.02 -17.38
C GLN A 50 -8.33 -5.22 -17.45
N ILE A 51 -8.30 -4.10 -18.19
CA ILE A 51 -7.10 -3.27 -18.33
C ILE A 51 -6.77 -2.58 -17.00
N HIS A 52 -7.78 -2.02 -16.32
CA HIS A 52 -7.61 -1.36 -15.02
C HIS A 52 -7.02 -2.33 -13.99
N HIS A 53 -7.56 -3.54 -13.90
CA HIS A 53 -7.07 -4.56 -12.97
C HIS A 53 -5.67 -5.08 -13.35
N GLN A 54 -5.53 -5.66 -14.56
CA GLN A 54 -4.32 -6.40 -14.92
C GLN A 54 -3.13 -5.52 -15.30
N LYS A 55 -3.36 -4.25 -15.67
CA LYS A 55 -2.28 -3.32 -16.04
C LYS A 55 -2.06 -2.28 -14.96
N HIS A 56 -3.08 -1.47 -14.65
CA HIS A 56 -2.92 -0.31 -13.78
C HIS A 56 -2.70 -0.71 -12.31
N HIS A 57 -3.57 -1.56 -11.74
CA HIS A 57 -3.39 -2.04 -10.37
C HIS A 57 -2.09 -2.87 -10.23
N GLN A 58 -1.81 -3.74 -11.19
CA GLN A 58 -0.55 -4.49 -11.21
C GLN A 58 0.68 -3.57 -11.23
N ALA A 59 0.64 -2.45 -11.96
CA ALA A 59 1.73 -1.48 -11.98
C ALA A 59 1.97 -0.83 -10.61
N TYR A 60 0.90 -0.46 -9.89
CA TYR A 60 1.02 0.08 -8.53
C TYR A 60 1.65 -0.95 -7.58
N ILE A 61 1.24 -2.21 -7.65
CA ILE A 61 1.81 -3.29 -6.82
C ILE A 61 3.30 -3.48 -7.11
N THR A 62 3.68 -3.54 -8.38
CA THR A 62 5.08 -3.67 -8.78
C THR A 62 5.93 -2.50 -8.27
N ASN A 63 5.44 -1.28 -8.43
CA ASN A 63 6.13 -0.07 -7.97
C ASN A 63 6.20 0.01 -6.44
N TYR A 64 5.14 -0.42 -5.74
CA TYR A 64 5.10 -0.45 -4.28
C TYR A 64 6.11 -1.44 -3.72
N ASN A 65 6.12 -2.69 -4.23
CA ASN A 65 7.09 -3.71 -3.81
C ASN A 65 8.53 -3.24 -4.04
N LYS A 66 8.81 -2.62 -5.19
CA LYS A 66 10.12 -2.04 -5.49
C LYS A 66 10.51 -0.94 -4.49
N ALA A 67 9.58 -0.06 -4.14
CA ALA A 67 9.84 0.98 -3.15
C ALA A 67 10.08 0.41 -1.74
N LEU A 68 9.39 -0.67 -1.37
CA LEU A 68 9.61 -1.36 -0.10
C LEU A 68 10.98 -2.05 -0.04
N GLU A 69 11.41 -2.69 -1.13
CA GLU A 69 12.74 -3.28 -1.24
C GLU A 69 13.83 -2.21 -1.08
N GLN A 70 13.72 -1.10 -1.80
CA GLN A 70 14.63 0.04 -1.70
C GLN A 70 14.64 0.66 -0.28
N LEU A 71 13.49 0.70 0.37
CA LEU A 71 13.39 1.19 1.75
C LEU A 71 14.12 0.26 2.71
N ASN A 72 13.93 -1.05 2.56
CA ASN A 72 14.62 -2.04 3.40
C ASN A 72 16.15 -1.94 3.25
N GLU A 73 16.64 -1.79 2.01
CA GLU A 73 18.06 -1.55 1.77
C GLU A 73 18.56 -0.24 2.41
N ALA A 74 17.80 0.85 2.27
CA ALA A 74 18.18 2.13 2.86
C ALA A 74 18.26 2.04 4.39
N ILE A 75 17.30 1.36 5.02
CA ILE A 75 17.31 1.11 6.48
C ILE A 75 18.51 0.27 6.87
N ALA A 76 18.80 -0.82 6.15
CA ALA A 76 19.94 -1.69 6.41
C ALA A 76 21.29 -0.95 6.30
N LYS A 77 21.37 0.04 5.40
CA LYS A 77 22.55 0.90 5.20
C LYS A 77 22.61 2.11 6.14
N GLY A 78 21.57 2.37 6.94
CA GLY A 78 21.45 3.58 7.74
C GLY A 78 21.25 4.87 6.92
N ASP A 79 20.82 4.76 5.66
CA ASP A 79 20.60 5.90 4.76
C ASP A 79 19.21 6.52 4.98
N ALA A 80 19.13 7.38 5.98
CA ALA A 80 17.90 8.12 6.30
C ALA A 80 17.45 9.05 5.16
N SER A 81 18.37 9.56 4.33
CA SER A 81 18.04 10.46 3.22
C SER A 81 17.23 9.73 2.15
N THR A 82 17.67 8.54 1.76
CA THR A 82 16.93 7.70 0.81
C THR A 82 15.62 7.22 1.40
N ALA A 83 15.60 6.81 2.68
CA ALA A 83 14.37 6.40 3.35
C ALA A 83 13.28 7.50 3.33
N VAL A 84 13.66 8.77 3.57
CA VAL A 84 12.72 9.91 3.50
C VAL A 84 12.24 10.16 2.07
N LYS A 85 13.12 10.08 1.07
CA LYS A 85 12.75 10.27 -0.35
C LYS A 85 11.74 9.23 -0.83
N LEU A 86 11.82 7.99 -0.33
CA LEU A 86 10.93 6.90 -0.71
C LEU A 86 9.51 7.05 -0.12
N GLN A 87 9.30 7.88 0.90
CA GLN A 87 7.99 8.04 1.53
C GLN A 87 6.90 8.45 0.53
N SER A 88 7.21 9.34 -0.41
CA SER A 88 6.25 9.77 -1.44
C SER A 88 5.84 8.62 -2.36
N ALA A 89 6.81 7.80 -2.80
CA ALA A 89 6.54 6.65 -3.66
C ALA A 89 5.73 5.57 -2.93
N ILE A 90 6.03 5.32 -1.66
CA ILE A 90 5.30 4.36 -0.82
C ILE A 90 3.86 4.82 -0.61
N LYS A 91 3.65 6.10 -0.25
CA LYS A 91 2.30 6.66 -0.06
C LYS A 91 1.48 6.66 -1.34
N PHE A 92 2.11 6.97 -2.47
CA PHE A 92 1.43 7.03 -3.76
C PHE A 92 0.99 5.64 -4.25
N ASN A 93 1.87 4.63 -4.18
CA ASN A 93 1.55 3.30 -4.70
C ASN A 93 0.81 2.40 -3.68
N GLY A 94 0.96 2.65 -2.38
CA GLY A 94 0.40 1.81 -1.31
C GLY A 94 -0.89 2.33 -0.67
N GLY A 95 -1.35 3.54 -1.00
CA GLY A 95 -2.49 4.18 -0.33
C GLY A 95 -2.08 4.81 1.02
N GLY A 96 -1.96 6.13 1.05
CA GLY A 96 -1.30 6.86 2.14
C GLY A 96 -2.20 7.45 3.24
N ALA A 97 -3.45 7.01 3.39
CA ALA A 97 -4.37 7.58 4.37
C ALA A 97 -4.32 6.82 5.70
N SER A 98 -4.22 7.57 6.82
CA SER A 98 -4.42 7.02 8.18
C SER A 98 -5.91 6.76 8.50
N LEU A 99 -6.80 7.14 7.59
CA LEU A 99 -8.24 6.93 7.69
C LEU A 99 -8.61 5.69 6.86
N VAL A 100 -9.67 5.00 7.28
CA VAL A 100 -10.25 3.91 6.49
C VAL A 100 -11.27 4.49 5.52
N PRO A 101 -11.03 4.45 4.19
CA PRO A 101 -11.98 4.96 3.22
C PRO A 101 -13.19 4.01 3.13
N LEU A 102 -14.40 4.55 3.30
CA LEU A 102 -15.65 3.79 3.12
C LEU A 102 -16.06 3.67 1.65
N LEU A 103 -15.75 4.68 0.85
CA LEU A 103 -16.05 4.75 -0.59
C LEU A 103 -14.96 5.54 -1.31
N GLY A 104 -14.50 5.02 -2.45
CA GLY A 104 -13.61 5.72 -3.38
C GLY A 104 -14.08 5.51 -4.81
N ILE A 105 -14.01 6.56 -5.63
CA ILE A 105 -14.34 6.50 -7.06
C ILE A 105 -13.10 6.94 -7.83
N ASP A 106 -12.57 6.06 -8.69
CA ASP A 106 -11.45 6.43 -9.57
C ASP A 106 -11.96 7.35 -10.69
N VAL A 107 -11.32 8.51 -10.82
CA VAL A 107 -11.63 9.54 -11.85
C VAL A 107 -10.44 9.79 -12.78
N TRP A 108 -9.44 8.91 -12.77
CA TRP A 108 -8.42 8.87 -13.82
C TRP A 108 -9.04 8.46 -15.15
N GLU A 109 -8.50 8.98 -16.25
CA GLU A 109 -9.07 8.75 -17.58
C GLU A 109 -9.11 7.26 -17.94
N HIS A 110 -8.13 6.45 -17.51
CA HIS A 110 -8.16 5.01 -17.76
C HIS A 110 -9.39 4.29 -17.16
N ALA A 111 -10.05 4.88 -16.16
CA ALA A 111 -11.20 4.27 -15.50
C ALA A 111 -12.51 4.43 -16.31
N TYR A 112 -12.54 5.32 -17.31
CA TYR A 112 -13.77 5.62 -18.04
C TYR A 112 -13.60 5.94 -19.52
N TYR A 113 -12.43 6.37 -19.97
CA TYR A 113 -12.27 7.03 -21.28
C TYR A 113 -12.59 6.10 -22.46
N LEU A 114 -12.33 4.79 -22.37
CA LEU A 114 -12.67 3.87 -23.45
C LEU A 114 -14.18 3.87 -23.75
N GLN A 115 -15.03 3.98 -22.73
CA GLN A 115 -16.49 3.95 -22.83
C GLN A 115 -17.13 5.34 -22.89
N TYR A 116 -16.68 6.28 -22.06
CA TYR A 116 -17.29 7.61 -21.86
C TYR A 116 -16.53 8.75 -22.53
N LYS A 117 -15.34 8.48 -23.11
CA LYS A 117 -14.47 9.48 -23.74
C LYS A 117 -14.24 10.67 -22.80
N ASN A 118 -14.42 11.89 -23.30
CA ASN A 118 -14.27 13.13 -22.55
C ASN A 118 -15.48 13.46 -21.65
N VAL A 119 -16.53 12.62 -21.60
CA VAL A 119 -17.76 12.90 -20.87
C VAL A 119 -17.73 12.25 -19.48
N ARG A 120 -16.76 12.66 -18.64
CA ARG A 120 -16.66 12.23 -17.23
C ARG A 120 -17.98 12.33 -16.44
N PRO A 121 -18.83 13.36 -16.63
CA PRO A 121 -20.11 13.43 -15.93
C PRO A 121 -21.01 12.21 -16.15
N ASP A 122 -21.00 11.61 -17.34
CA ASP A 122 -21.83 10.44 -17.64
C ASP A 122 -21.29 9.18 -16.95
N TYR A 123 -19.97 9.05 -16.83
CA TYR A 123 -19.35 8.03 -15.99
C TYR A 123 -19.77 8.18 -14.53
N LEU A 124 -19.66 9.38 -13.96
CA LEU A 124 -20.06 9.67 -12.59
C LEU A 124 -21.56 9.49 -12.35
N LYS A 125 -22.40 9.65 -13.37
CA LYS A 125 -23.83 9.34 -13.28
C LYS A 125 -24.10 7.84 -13.23
N ASN A 126 -23.31 7.03 -13.93
CA ASN A 126 -23.52 5.58 -14.01
C ASN A 126 -22.85 4.80 -12.89
N ILE A 127 -21.72 5.26 -12.33
CA ILE A 127 -20.98 4.56 -11.28
C ILE A 127 -21.85 4.24 -10.06
N TRP A 128 -22.79 5.13 -9.71
CA TRP A 128 -23.71 4.94 -8.58
C TRP A 128 -24.59 3.69 -8.68
N LYS A 129 -24.78 3.15 -9.88
CA LYS A 129 -25.58 1.93 -10.13
C LYS A 129 -24.85 0.65 -9.71
N VAL A 130 -23.53 0.70 -9.59
CA VAL A 130 -22.67 -0.48 -9.31
C VAL A 130 -21.94 -0.38 -7.98
N ILE A 131 -22.24 0.64 -7.16
CA ILE A 131 -21.66 0.76 -5.83
C ILE A 131 -22.20 -0.32 -4.90
N ASN A 132 -21.29 -1.04 -4.25
CA ASN A 132 -21.62 -2.02 -3.22
C ASN A 132 -21.81 -1.32 -1.86
N TRP A 133 -23.02 -0.79 -1.62
CA TRP A 133 -23.38 -0.13 -0.37
C TRP A 133 -23.34 -1.07 0.84
N LYS A 134 -23.59 -2.37 0.63
CA LYS A 134 -23.50 -3.37 1.70
C LYS A 134 -22.07 -3.44 2.24
N TYR A 135 -21.09 -3.54 1.35
CA TYR A 135 -19.67 -3.54 1.74
C TYR A 135 -19.27 -2.24 2.45
N ALA A 136 -19.69 -1.09 1.92
CA ALA A 136 -19.39 0.21 2.57
C ALA A 136 -19.96 0.27 4.00
N ASN A 137 -21.16 -0.26 4.22
CA ASN A 137 -21.78 -0.35 5.55
C ASN A 137 -21.05 -1.34 6.47
N GLU A 138 -20.65 -2.51 5.96
CA GLU A 138 -19.87 -3.51 6.72
C GLU A 138 -18.53 -2.93 7.19
N VAL A 139 -17.84 -2.15 6.34
CA VAL A 139 -16.61 -1.45 6.73
C VAL A 139 -16.92 -0.36 7.77
N HIS A 140 -18.01 0.38 7.61
CA HIS A 140 -18.40 1.42 8.57
C HIS A 140 -18.67 0.84 9.97
N GLU A 141 -19.49 -0.21 10.07
CA GLU A 141 -19.82 -0.88 11.34
C GLU A 141 -18.57 -1.47 12.01
N LYS A 142 -17.63 -1.99 11.23
CA LYS A 142 -16.38 -2.55 11.75
C LYS A 142 -15.45 -1.48 12.34
N GLU A 143 -15.36 -0.31 11.69
CA GLU A 143 -14.39 0.74 12.07
C GLU A 143 -15.00 1.79 13.03
N CYS A 144 -16.34 1.84 13.16
CA CYS A 144 -17.08 2.77 14.03
C CYS A 144 -18.06 2.00 14.95
N PRO A 145 -17.55 1.33 16.02
CA PRO A 145 -18.38 0.59 16.98
C PRO A 145 -19.24 1.50 17.88
#